data_AF-A0A8S3UAH1-F1
#
_entry.id   AF-A0A8S3UAH1-F1
#
_cell.length_a   1.000
_cell.length_b   1.000
_cell.length_c   1.000
_cell.angle_alpha   90.00
_cell.angle_beta   90.00
_cell.angle_gamma   90.00
#
_symmetry.space_group_name_H-M   'P 1'
#
loop_
_entity.id
_entity.type
_entity.pdbx_description
1 polymer ?
#
loop_
_entity_poly.entity_id
_entity_poly.type
_entity_poly.pdbx_seq_one_letter_code
_entity_poly.pdbx_strand_id
1 'polypeptide(L)'
;MQLRIFCSLLSKRNIEKNITWLKTEAGKKDTQKCPPGYTGNIFRKCNDKGDWEDPVYIECVNMALYETTEKLDKLGNITDPTKATAVINDVLNTINNHTNGNENSPTSGDLKHTTDILSQIVGIGTSKNATVNSEKFGDVLNSVLDRDNSGSWNEVNSEVKFA
;
A
#
# COMPACT_ATOMS: atom_id res chain seq x y z
N MET A 1 14.60 -37.55 -17.28
CA MET A 1 14.49 -37.01 -15.90
C MET A 1 14.65 -35.50 -15.99
N GLN A 2 13.60 -34.72 -15.73
CA GLN A 2 13.63 -33.27 -15.87
C GLN A 2 14.11 -32.67 -14.54
N LEU A 3 15.22 -31.94 -14.55
CA LEU A 3 15.76 -31.29 -13.37
C LEU A 3 14.82 -30.12 -12.99
N ARG A 4 14.24 -30.16 -11.79
CA ARG A 4 13.41 -29.06 -11.29
C ARG A 4 14.27 -28.08 -10.50
N ILE A 5 14.25 -26.82 -10.92
CA ILE A 5 14.95 -25.71 -10.27
C ILE A 5 14.00 -25.08 -9.24
N PHE A 6 14.52 -24.74 -8.07
CA PHE A 6 13.75 -24.12 -6.99
C PHE A 6 14.53 -22.94 -6.41
N CYS A 7 13.80 -21.94 -5.93
CA CYS A 7 14.40 -20.90 -5.12
C CYS A 7 14.79 -21.44 -3.74
N SER A 8 16.02 -21.12 -3.33
CA SER A 8 16.64 -21.70 -2.14
C SER A 8 16.10 -21.12 -0.83
N LEU A 9 15.83 -22.02 0.13
CA LEU A 9 15.53 -21.69 1.53
C LEU A 9 16.76 -21.19 2.31
N LEU A 10 17.97 -21.45 1.80
CA LEU A 10 19.23 -21.11 2.47
C LEU A 10 19.80 -19.76 2.04
N SER A 11 19.12 -19.05 1.13
CA SER A 11 19.56 -17.70 0.76
C SER A 11 19.21 -16.71 1.87
N LYS A 12 20.07 -15.70 2.13
CA LYS A 12 19.74 -14.58 3.02
C LYS A 12 18.46 -13.84 2.59
N ARG A 13 18.08 -13.97 1.32
CA ARG A 13 16.82 -13.44 0.77
C ARG A 13 15.60 -14.26 1.18
N ASN A 14 15.75 -15.46 1.74
CA ASN A 14 14.61 -16.27 2.16
C ASN A 14 13.83 -15.66 3.33
N ILE A 15 14.49 -14.83 4.14
CA ILE A 15 13.88 -14.12 5.27
C ILE A 15 14.03 -12.61 5.04
N GLU A 16 12.92 -11.90 4.84
CA GLU A 16 12.91 -10.45 4.58
C GLU A 16 11.77 -9.79 5.36
N LYS A 17 12.07 -8.77 6.18
CA LYS A 17 11.09 -8.08 7.05
C LYS A 17 10.19 -9.03 7.86
N ASN A 18 10.77 -10.09 8.44
CA ASN A 18 10.08 -11.16 9.19
C ASN A 18 9.13 -12.04 8.35
N ILE A 19 9.27 -12.04 7.03
CA ILE A 19 8.56 -12.94 6.12
C ILE A 19 9.50 -14.06 5.70
N THR A 20 9.05 -15.31 5.85
CA THR A 20 9.76 -16.50 5.37
C THR A 20 9.14 -16.97 4.06
N TRP A 21 9.91 -16.93 2.97
CA TRP A 21 9.45 -17.42 1.67
C TRP A 21 9.58 -18.93 1.58
N LEU A 22 8.53 -19.62 1.16
CA LEU A 22 8.52 -21.08 1.05
C LEU A 22 9.29 -21.55 -0.19
N LYS A 23 9.64 -22.84 -0.21
CA LYS A 23 10.32 -23.45 -1.36
C LYS A 23 9.40 -23.41 -2.58
N THR A 24 9.79 -22.63 -3.59
CA THR A 24 8.98 -22.38 -4.79
C THR A 24 9.75 -22.79 -6.04
N GLU A 25 9.07 -23.46 -6.95
CA GLU A 25 9.63 -23.90 -8.23
C GLU A 25 9.92 -22.68 -9.13
N ALA A 26 11.01 -22.75 -9.90
CA ALA A 26 11.37 -21.73 -10.86
C ALA A 26 10.20 -21.43 -11.82
N GLY A 27 9.97 -20.14 -12.08
CA GLY A 27 8.83 -19.63 -12.85
C GLY A 27 7.55 -19.43 -12.04
N LYS A 28 7.48 -19.88 -10.77
CA LYS A 28 6.29 -19.72 -9.91
C LYS A 28 6.42 -18.58 -8.91
N LYS A 29 5.28 -18.21 -8.34
CA LYS A 29 5.11 -17.17 -7.31
C LYS A 29 4.84 -17.82 -5.96
N ASP A 30 5.47 -17.31 -4.90
CA ASP A 30 5.07 -17.57 -3.53
C ASP A 30 4.25 -16.40 -2.99
N THR A 31 3.28 -16.71 -2.13
CA THR A 31 2.37 -15.73 -1.53
C THR A 31 2.35 -15.93 -0.04
N GLN A 32 2.64 -14.86 0.70
CA GLN A 32 2.63 -14.82 2.15
C GLN A 32 1.69 -13.72 2.63
N LYS A 33 1.36 -13.70 3.91
CA LYS A 33 0.66 -12.56 4.52
C LYS A 33 1.60 -11.36 4.62
N CYS A 34 1.04 -10.16 4.52
CA CYS A 34 1.80 -8.95 4.79
C CYS A 34 2.36 -8.95 6.23
N PRO A 35 3.45 -8.19 6.49
CA PRO A 35 4.03 -8.07 7.83
C PRO A 35 3.02 -7.58 8.87
N PRO A 36 3.28 -7.82 10.17
CA PRO A 36 2.49 -7.23 11.25
C PRO A 36 2.33 -5.71 11.08
N GLY A 37 1.10 -5.20 11.26
CA GLY A 37 0.77 -3.79 10.99
C GLY A 37 0.08 -3.56 9.65
N TYR A 38 0.09 -4.55 8.75
CA TYR A 38 -0.48 -4.47 7.41
C TYR A 38 -1.55 -5.53 7.19
N THR A 39 -2.48 -5.23 6.29
CA THR A 39 -3.46 -6.18 5.74
C THR A 39 -3.07 -6.60 4.31
N GLY A 40 -3.67 -7.68 3.82
CA GLY A 40 -3.45 -8.20 2.47
C GLY A 40 -2.35 -9.26 2.37
N ASN A 41 -1.85 -9.46 1.14
CA ASN A 41 -0.80 -10.43 0.86
C ASN A 41 0.43 -9.77 0.25
N ILE A 42 1.56 -10.42 0.44
CA ILE A 42 2.81 -10.07 -0.21
C ILE A 42 3.24 -11.23 -1.08
N PHE A 43 3.89 -10.92 -2.19
CA PHE A 43 4.30 -11.96 -3.10
C PHE A 43 5.69 -11.81 -3.65
N ARG A 44 6.27 -12.93 -4.06
CA ARG A 44 7.60 -12.96 -4.64
C ARG A 44 7.69 -14.00 -5.72
N LYS A 45 8.32 -13.65 -6.83
CA LYS A 45 8.54 -14.56 -7.95
C LYS A 45 9.87 -15.28 -7.79
N CYS A 46 9.84 -16.59 -7.97
CA CYS A 46 11.03 -17.38 -8.24
C CYS A 46 11.28 -17.37 -9.73
N ASN A 47 12.35 -16.74 -10.20
CA ASN A 47 12.63 -16.66 -11.63
C ASN A 47 13.10 -18.01 -12.20
N ASP A 48 13.25 -18.09 -13.53
CA ASP A 48 13.61 -19.33 -14.22
C ASP A 48 15.00 -19.86 -13.87
N LYS A 49 15.85 -19.04 -13.25
CA LYS A 49 17.20 -19.40 -12.79
C LYS A 49 17.21 -19.94 -11.36
N GLY A 50 16.07 -19.93 -10.67
CA GLY A 50 16.00 -20.33 -9.25
C GLY A 50 16.44 -19.23 -8.29
N ASP A 51 16.43 -17.97 -8.74
CA ASP A 51 16.68 -16.80 -7.90
C ASP A 51 15.38 -16.09 -7.55
N TRP A 52 15.28 -15.63 -6.30
CA TRP A 52 14.20 -14.75 -5.87
C TRP A 52 14.33 -13.36 -6.51
N GLU A 53 13.25 -12.90 -7.16
CA GLU A 53 13.07 -11.50 -7.53
C GLU A 53 12.74 -10.65 -6.30
N ASP A 54 12.60 -9.33 -6.45
CA ASP A 54 12.18 -8.47 -5.34
C ASP A 54 10.73 -8.78 -4.94
N PRO A 55 10.41 -8.76 -3.63
CA PRO A 55 9.05 -8.96 -3.18
C PRO A 55 8.18 -7.75 -3.53
N VAL A 56 6.90 -8.02 -3.81
CA VAL A 56 5.91 -7.05 -4.24
C VAL A 56 4.88 -6.85 -3.12
N TYR A 57 4.75 -5.61 -2.69
CA TYR A 57 3.94 -5.13 -1.56
C TYR A 57 2.65 -4.42 -1.99
N ILE A 58 2.23 -4.53 -3.25
CA ILE A 58 1.09 -3.78 -3.81
C ILE A 58 -0.25 -4.05 -3.11
N GLU A 59 -0.40 -5.22 -2.47
CA GLU A 59 -1.57 -5.56 -1.66
C GLU A 59 -1.35 -5.32 -0.15
N CYS A 60 -0.15 -4.91 0.26
CA CYS A 60 0.15 -4.60 1.66
C CYS A 60 -0.21 -3.17 1.99
N VAL A 61 -1.30 -3.00 2.72
CA VAL A 61 -1.78 -1.69 3.17
C VAL A 61 -1.71 -1.62 4.69
N ASN A 62 -1.15 -0.53 5.22
CA ASN A 62 -1.11 -0.27 6.64
C ASN A 62 -2.54 -0.26 7.20
N MET A 63 -2.78 -0.95 8.31
CA MET A 63 -4.14 -1.07 8.88
C MET A 63 -4.78 0.29 9.17
N ALA A 64 -4.00 1.29 9.61
CA ALA A 64 -4.53 2.63 9.86
C ALA A 64 -5.00 3.32 8.57
N LEU A 65 -4.29 3.13 7.45
CA LEU A 65 -4.72 3.62 6.13
C LEU A 65 -5.96 2.86 5.66
N TYR A 66 -5.96 1.53 5.78
CA TYR A 66 -7.08 0.68 5.41
C TYR A 66 -8.39 1.10 6.11
N GLU A 67 -8.34 1.33 7.42
CA GLU A 67 -9.49 1.76 8.24
C GLU A 67 -10.05 3.14 7.85
N THR A 68 -9.27 3.99 7.16
CA THR A 68 -9.78 5.30 6.74
C THR A 68 -10.90 5.20 5.70
N THR A 69 -10.88 4.19 4.84
CA THR A 69 -11.97 3.95 3.88
C THR A 69 -13.29 3.70 4.57
N GLU A 70 -13.30 2.89 5.63
CA GLU A 70 -14.49 2.64 6.44
C GLU A 70 -14.99 3.93 7.13
N LYS A 71 -14.08 4.79 7.61
CA LYS A 71 -14.45 6.10 8.17
C LYS A 71 -15.13 6.98 7.13
N LEU A 72 -14.63 7.00 5.90
CA LEU A 72 -15.20 7.77 4.79
C LEU A 72 -16.54 7.20 4.31
N ASP A 73 -16.67 5.88 4.21
CA ASP A 73 -17.92 5.21 3.80
C ASP A 73 -19.08 5.52 4.76
N LYS A 74 -18.79 5.59 6.06
CA LYS A 74 -19.78 5.96 7.09
C LYS A 74 -20.33 7.39 6.91
N LEU A 75 -19.64 8.26 6.15
CA LEU A 75 -20.14 9.60 5.82
C LEU A 75 -21.31 9.57 4.82
N GLY A 76 -21.57 8.45 4.13
CA GLY A 76 -22.70 8.31 3.22
C GLY A 76 -24.04 8.69 3.86
N ASN A 77 -24.22 8.34 5.14
CA ASN A 77 -25.44 8.60 5.92
C ASN A 77 -25.44 9.97 6.65
N ILE A 78 -24.33 10.71 6.61
CA ILE A 78 -24.19 11.99 7.31
C ILE A 78 -24.63 13.12 6.37
N THR A 79 -25.48 14.02 6.88
CA THR A 79 -25.95 15.23 6.19
C THR A 79 -25.28 16.51 6.68
N ASP A 80 -24.61 16.46 7.83
CA ASP A 80 -23.92 17.59 8.45
C ASP A 80 -22.53 17.81 7.82
N PRO A 81 -22.32 18.92 7.07
CA PRO A 81 -21.06 19.20 6.40
C PRO A 81 -19.88 19.38 7.36
N THR A 82 -20.15 19.82 8.59
CA THR A 82 -19.11 20.06 9.61
C THR A 82 -18.54 18.74 10.11
N LYS A 83 -19.38 17.73 10.30
CA LYS A 83 -18.95 16.37 10.68
C LYS A 83 -18.16 15.71 9.57
N ALA A 84 -18.61 15.83 8.32
CA ALA A 84 -17.86 15.34 7.17
C ALA A 84 -16.48 16.01 7.06
N THR A 85 -16.41 17.34 7.26
CA THR A 85 -15.16 18.10 7.30
C THR A 85 -14.21 17.61 8.39
N ALA A 86 -14.72 17.33 9.59
CA ALA A 86 -13.91 16.82 10.70
C ALA A 86 -13.30 15.44 10.39
N VAL A 87 -14.10 14.53 9.82
CA VAL A 87 -13.61 13.19 9.42
C VAL A 87 -12.59 13.28 8.28
N ILE A 88 -12.83 14.11 7.27
CA ILE A 88 -11.86 14.35 6.19
C ILE A 88 -10.52 14.83 6.77
N ASN A 89 -10.56 15.79 7.71
CA ASN A 89 -9.34 16.30 8.35
C ASN A 89 -8.63 15.24 9.20
N ASP A 90 -9.34 14.34 9.86
CA ASP A 90 -8.77 13.20 10.59
C ASP A 90 -8.08 12.21 9.64
N VAL A 91 -8.74 11.91 8.51
CA VAL A 91 -8.19 11.02 7.48
C VAL A 91 -6.93 11.62 6.86
N LEU A 92 -6.93 12.92 6.50
CA LEU A 92 -5.74 13.58 5.94
C LEU A 92 -4.55 13.53 6.90
N ASN A 93 -4.76 13.72 8.21
CA ASN A 93 -3.67 13.59 9.19
C ASN A 93 -3.18 12.14 9.28
N THR A 94 -4.11 11.18 9.26
CA THR A 94 -3.78 9.75 9.30
C THR A 94 -2.90 9.38 8.11
N ILE A 95 -3.27 9.81 6.90
CA ILE A 95 -2.47 9.56 5.70
C ILE A 95 -1.10 10.18 5.85
N ASN A 96 -1.02 11.48 6.16
CA ASN A 96 0.25 12.18 6.27
C ASN A 96 1.20 11.50 7.27
N ASN A 97 0.70 11.02 8.40
CA ASN A 97 1.51 10.30 9.39
C ASN A 97 2.08 8.97 8.89
N HIS A 98 1.41 8.31 7.93
CA HIS A 98 1.82 7.01 7.41
C HIS A 98 2.53 7.07 6.05
N THR A 99 2.47 8.21 5.35
CA THR A 99 3.19 8.43 4.10
C THR A 99 4.45 9.26 4.27
N ASN A 100 4.57 10.02 5.36
CA ASN A 100 5.73 10.84 5.64
C ASN A 100 6.85 9.94 6.16
N GLY A 101 7.87 9.70 5.31
CA GLY A 101 8.90 8.65 5.44
C GLY A 101 9.87 8.77 6.62
N ASN A 102 9.49 9.45 7.70
CA ASN A 102 10.34 9.72 8.86
C ASN A 102 10.72 8.45 9.65
N GLU A 103 9.92 7.37 9.58
CA GLU A 103 10.20 6.13 10.32
C GLU A 103 10.03 4.84 9.49
N ASN A 104 9.17 4.84 8.47
CA ASN A 104 9.04 3.75 7.50
C ASN A 104 8.60 4.32 6.14
N SER A 105 9.30 3.99 5.07
CA SER A 105 8.83 4.33 3.72
C SER A 105 7.52 3.59 3.43
N PRO A 106 6.49 4.27 2.89
CA PRO A 106 5.22 3.63 2.55
C PRO A 106 5.42 2.51 1.52
N THR A 107 4.64 1.44 1.66
CA THR A 107 4.60 0.39 0.64
C THR A 107 3.95 0.90 -0.64
N SER A 108 4.12 0.18 -1.74
CA SER A 108 3.35 0.41 -2.96
C SER A 108 1.84 0.31 -2.74
N GLY A 109 1.39 -0.62 -1.87
CA GLY A 109 0.00 -0.73 -1.44
C GLY A 109 -0.49 0.50 -0.68
N ASP A 110 0.31 1.06 0.22
CA ASP A 110 -0.02 2.29 0.95
C ASP A 110 -0.20 3.47 -0.02
N LEU A 111 0.70 3.62 -1.00
CA LEU A 111 0.65 4.69 -2.00
C LEU A 111 -0.58 4.56 -2.90
N LYS A 112 -0.82 3.35 -3.44
CA LYS A 112 -2.00 3.06 -4.26
C LYS A 112 -3.29 3.35 -3.47
N HIS A 113 -3.39 2.80 -2.27
CA HIS A 113 -4.56 2.98 -1.43
C HIS A 113 -4.78 4.44 -1.02
N THR A 114 -3.70 5.18 -0.76
CA THR A 114 -3.77 6.62 -0.49
C THR A 114 -4.36 7.39 -1.68
N THR A 115 -4.02 7.04 -2.92
CA THR A 115 -4.63 7.70 -4.09
C THR A 115 -6.14 7.44 -4.19
N ASP A 116 -6.60 6.24 -3.84
CA ASP A 116 -8.02 5.90 -3.78
C ASP A 116 -8.73 6.72 -2.69
N ILE A 117 -8.12 6.82 -1.51
CA ILE A 117 -8.66 7.62 -0.39
C ILE A 117 -8.74 9.11 -0.77
N LEU A 118 -7.73 9.68 -1.42
CA LEU A 118 -7.73 11.07 -1.85
C LEU A 118 -8.87 11.34 -2.86
N SER A 119 -9.10 10.41 -3.79
CA SER A 119 -10.23 10.46 -4.71
C SER A 119 -11.58 10.44 -3.97
N GLN A 120 -11.71 9.56 -2.96
CA GLN A 120 -12.90 9.47 -2.12
C GLN A 120 -13.15 10.76 -1.32
N ILE A 121 -12.10 11.37 -0.75
CA ILE A 121 -12.18 12.64 -0.03
C ILE A 121 -12.74 13.75 -0.92
N VAL A 122 -12.24 13.87 -2.16
CA VAL A 122 -12.72 14.89 -3.12
C VAL A 122 -14.19 14.66 -3.47
N GLY A 123 -14.59 13.40 -3.68
CA GLY A 123 -15.99 13.03 -3.94
C GLY A 123 -16.93 13.35 -2.78
N ILE A 124 -16.50 13.08 -1.54
CA ILE A 124 -17.27 13.39 -0.34
C ILE A 124 -17.33 14.90 -0.11
N GLY A 125 -16.22 15.62 -0.27
CA GLY A 125 -16.17 17.08 -0.17
C GLY A 125 -17.22 17.74 -1.07
N THR A 126 -17.30 17.29 -2.32
CA THR A 126 -18.27 17.78 -3.31
C THR A 126 -19.70 17.40 -2.94
N SER A 127 -19.97 16.12 -2.67
CA SER A 127 -21.34 15.62 -2.45
C SER A 127 -21.96 16.05 -1.13
N LYS A 128 -21.15 16.34 -0.11
CA LYS A 128 -21.59 16.74 1.24
C LYS A 128 -21.40 18.23 1.52
N ASN A 129 -20.91 19.01 0.55
CA ASN A 129 -20.50 20.41 0.74
C ASN A 129 -19.54 20.57 1.92
N ALA A 130 -18.66 19.59 2.11
CA ALA A 130 -17.68 19.56 3.19
C ALA A 130 -16.38 20.23 2.74
N THR A 131 -15.72 20.92 3.67
CA THR A 131 -14.47 21.63 3.37
C THR A 131 -13.30 20.64 3.38
N VAL A 132 -12.55 20.58 2.28
CA VAL A 132 -11.27 19.87 2.22
C VAL A 132 -10.16 20.89 2.49
N ASN A 133 -9.38 20.69 3.55
CA ASN A 133 -8.27 21.59 3.87
C ASN A 133 -7.15 21.44 2.81
N SER A 134 -6.91 22.50 2.04
CA SER A 134 -5.97 22.49 0.92
C SER A 134 -4.51 22.36 1.33
N GLU A 135 -4.13 22.89 2.50
CA GLU A 135 -2.78 22.78 3.05
C GLU A 135 -2.49 21.32 3.41
N LYS A 136 -3.33 20.69 4.22
CA LYS A 136 -3.18 19.27 4.60
C LYS A 136 -3.25 18.33 3.40
N PHE A 137 -4.13 18.61 2.45
CA PHE A 137 -4.20 17.84 1.21
C PHE A 137 -2.91 17.98 0.41
N GLY A 138 -2.34 19.19 0.32
CA GLY A 138 -1.05 19.44 -0.29
C GLY A 138 0.11 18.74 0.42
N ASP A 139 0.11 18.72 1.75
CA ASP A 139 1.13 18.01 2.55
C ASP A 139 1.12 16.51 2.26
N VAL A 140 -0.06 15.91 2.22
CA VAL A 140 -0.23 14.50 1.83
C VAL A 140 0.30 14.26 0.42
N LEU A 141 -0.04 15.12 -0.55
CA LEU A 141 0.49 14.98 -1.92
C LEU A 141 2.01 15.07 -1.96
N ASN A 142 2.61 16.03 -1.26
CA ASN A 142 4.06 16.19 -1.20
C ASN A 142 4.73 14.96 -0.60
N SER A 143 4.15 14.42 0.47
CA SER A 143 4.64 13.22 1.14
C SER A 143 4.53 11.97 0.26
N VAL A 144 3.41 11.79 -0.44
CA VAL A 144 3.16 10.66 -1.34
C VAL A 144 4.06 10.73 -2.58
N LEU A 145 4.29 11.92 -3.11
CA LEU A 145 5.13 12.19 -4.28
C LEU A 145 6.61 12.42 -3.94
N ASP A 146 7.02 12.17 -2.70
CA ASP A 146 8.41 12.25 -2.31
C ASP A 146 9.25 11.32 -3.21
N ARG A 147 10.42 11.80 -3.64
CA ARG A 147 11.33 11.07 -4.52
C ARG A 147 11.76 9.72 -3.91
N ASP A 148 11.82 9.64 -2.59
CA ASP A 148 12.20 8.43 -1.87
C ASP A 148 11.16 7.31 -2.04
N ASN A 149 9.93 7.65 -2.43
CA ASN A 149 8.86 6.69 -2.74
C ASN A 149 8.92 6.14 -4.17
N SER A 150 9.91 6.54 -4.99
CA SER A 150 10.01 6.14 -6.41
C SER A 150 10.06 4.62 -6.62
N GLY A 151 10.68 3.86 -5.69
CA GLY A 151 10.69 2.39 -5.74
C GLY A 151 9.29 1.79 -5.61
N SER A 152 8.53 2.22 -4.60
CA SER A 152 7.15 1.82 -4.38
C SER A 152 6.25 2.22 -5.56
N TRP A 153 6.45 3.41 -6.13
CA TRP A 153 5.71 3.85 -7.33
C TRP A 153 6.03 3.05 -8.59
N ASN A 154 7.29 2.63 -8.78
CA ASN A 154 7.66 1.74 -9.88
C ASN A 154 6.93 0.39 -9.76
N GLU A 155 6.76 -0.10 -8.54
CA GLU A 155 6.02 -1.32 -8.27
C GLU A 155 4.53 -1.17 -8.59
N VAL A 156 3.89 -0.05 -8.20
CA VAL A 156 2.49 0.28 -8.58
C VAL A 156 2.34 0.26 -10.11
N ASN A 157 3.24 0.92 -10.83
CA ASN A 157 3.19 0.97 -12.30
C ASN A 157 3.47 -0.40 -12.96
N SER A 158 4.12 -1.32 -12.24
CA SER A 158 4.39 -2.68 -12.71
C SER A 158 3.22 -3.64 -12.52
N GLU A 159 2.18 -3.27 -11.75
CA GLU A 159 0.96 -4.07 -11.53
C GLU A 159 0.31 -4.52 -12.86
N VAL A 160 0.46 -3.72 -13.92
CA VAL A 160 0.00 -4.03 -15.30
C VAL A 160 0.68 -5.28 -15.89
N LYS A 161 1.78 -5.76 -15.31
CA LYS A 161 2.56 -6.91 -15.83
C LYS A 161 2.31 -8.23 -15.10
N PHE A 162 1.50 -8.22 -14.03
CA PHE A 162 1.23 -9.40 -13.21
C PHE A 162 -0.25 -9.83 -13.21
N ALA A 163 -1.11 -9.14 -13.97
CA ALA A 163 -2.51 -9.48 -14.24
C ALA A 163 -2.67 -10.28 -15.53
#